data_AF-A0A431KNZ2-F1
#
_entry.id   AF-A0A431KNZ2-F1
#
_cell.length_a   1.000
_cell.length_b   1.000
_cell.length_c   1.000
_cell.angle_alpha   90.00
_cell.angle_beta   90.00
_cell.angle_gamma   90.00
#
_symmetry.space_group_name_H-M   'P 1'
#
loop_
_entity.id
_entity.type
_entity.pdbx_description
1 polymer ?
#
loop_
_entity_poly.entity_id
_entity_poly.type
_entity_poly.pdbx_seq_one_letter_code
_entity_poly.pdbx_strand_id
1 'polypeptide(L)'
;MDSSEEGRSRIAAPVALIERLDRDGHVLQSTLVYRWPMKIGRSFDADLVLDDPHLAPQHAELDDVDGQLHLRIGQTINGAVVGARHLQAGEVMALGVARALRLGNTRLRVRLASEPMAPEQPLDRHVTRAALEASAPLWRVVLPLLLVSMLVMWFDEWLDNDPGTPVNTYLSAMLMTLSATMGWALFWSLGNKLFQGRLAYMAHLRLALIYGLIWTALDSALPLLAFATDWSFLSHISGVVGAGVLCALVWAHLGLILPGHRVGVTAGVLTMYAVGIGLHIWFNEQRTGQMFTERYVTALPPPSWRLVDAKPTSVLIQDARALKDKLDKQAKEDQGDDAVEVVSGGDD
;
A
#
# COMPACT_ATOMS: atom_id res chain seq x y z
N MET A 1 57.66 19.06 29.59
CA MET A 1 56.44 19.84 29.38
C MET A 1 56.33 19.98 27.88
N ASP A 2 55.53 19.11 27.27
CA ASP A 2 55.64 18.75 25.86
C ASP A 2 55.11 19.86 24.94
N SER A 3 55.94 20.26 23.98
CA SER A 3 55.74 21.34 23.01
C SER A 3 55.17 20.78 21.69
N SER A 4 54.10 19.99 21.78
CA SER A 4 53.56 19.19 20.66
C SER A 4 52.05 19.39 20.39
N GLU A 5 51.38 20.37 21.00
CA GLU A 5 49.94 20.65 20.80
C GLU A 5 49.61 21.77 19.77
N GLU A 6 50.56 22.27 18.98
CA GLU A 6 50.32 23.41 18.05
C GLU A 6 49.72 23.04 16.68
N GLY A 7 49.32 21.78 16.45
CA GLY A 7 48.97 21.29 15.10
C GLY A 7 47.51 20.89 14.86
N ARG A 8 46.58 21.02 15.82
CA ARG A 8 45.16 20.72 15.58
C ARG A 8 44.41 22.01 15.29
N SER A 9 44.14 22.25 14.00
CA SER A 9 43.14 23.21 13.54
C SER A 9 41.83 23.00 14.32
N ARG A 10 41.62 23.77 15.40
CA ARG A 10 40.37 23.79 16.14
C ARG A 10 39.34 24.41 15.19
N ILE A 11 38.49 23.56 14.59
CA ILE A 11 37.30 24.03 13.87
C ILE A 11 36.51 24.84 14.89
N ALA A 12 36.37 26.14 14.65
CA ALA A 12 35.62 27.03 15.53
C ALA A 12 34.20 26.48 15.72
N ALA A 13 33.70 26.52 16.95
CA ALA A 13 32.34 26.10 17.22
C ALA A 13 31.35 27.04 16.48
N PRO A 14 30.30 26.51 15.84
CA PRO A 14 29.30 27.34 15.18
C PRO A 14 28.55 28.17 16.23
N VAL A 15 28.32 29.45 15.91
CA VAL A 15 27.60 30.40 16.76
C VAL A 15 26.08 30.37 16.52
N ALA A 16 25.65 29.91 15.35
CA ALA A 16 24.24 29.77 15.01
C ALA A 16 24.02 28.75 13.87
N LEU A 17 22.75 28.40 13.65
CA LEU A 17 22.25 27.62 12.52
C LEU A 17 21.15 28.41 11.82
N ILE A 18 21.28 28.61 10.51
CA ILE A 18 20.23 29.17 9.66
C ILE A 18 19.55 28.03 8.91
N GLU A 19 18.26 27.84 9.16
CA GLU A 19 17.43 26.82 8.54
C GLU A 19 16.54 27.45 7.47
N ARG A 20 16.62 26.98 6.23
CA ARG A 20 15.65 27.30 5.18
C ARG A 20 14.43 26.41 5.34
N LEU A 21 13.25 27.01 5.36
CA LEU A 21 11.98 26.33 5.62
C LEU A 21 11.13 26.22 4.35
N ASP A 22 10.36 25.15 4.26
CA ASP A 22 9.28 25.02 3.27
C ASP A 22 8.02 25.82 3.67
N ARG A 23 6.93 25.62 2.92
CA ARG A 23 5.65 26.27 3.20
C ARG A 23 5.03 25.80 4.52
N ASP A 24 5.25 24.54 4.89
CA ASP A 24 4.65 23.85 6.03
C ASP A 24 5.51 23.98 7.31
N GLY A 25 6.71 24.54 7.19
CA GLY A 25 7.64 24.80 8.29
C GLY A 25 8.70 23.72 8.50
N HIS A 26 8.82 22.75 7.57
CA HIS A 26 9.90 21.76 7.60
C HIS A 26 11.21 22.36 7.09
N VAL A 27 12.31 21.85 7.63
CA VAL A 27 13.66 22.29 7.25
C VAL A 27 14.07 21.65 5.92
N LEU A 28 14.31 22.49 4.92
CA LEU A 28 14.83 22.09 3.60
C LEU A 28 16.35 22.03 3.59
N GLN A 29 17.01 22.95 4.29
CA GLN A 29 18.46 23.06 4.32
C GLN A 29 18.89 23.77 5.60
N SER A 30 20.01 23.34 6.18
CA SER A 30 20.60 23.99 7.35
C SER A 30 22.02 24.43 7.05
N THR A 31 22.34 25.68 7.34
CA THR A 31 23.66 26.28 7.15
C THR A 31 24.22 26.71 8.50
N LEU A 32 25.41 26.22 8.84
CA LEU A 32 26.12 26.61 10.05
C LEU A 32 26.72 28.01 9.90
N VAL A 33 26.58 28.81 10.94
CA VAL A 33 27.16 30.15 11.04
C VAL A 33 28.33 30.08 12.02
N TYR A 34 29.50 30.53 11.60
CA TYR A 34 30.72 30.50 12.41
C TYR A 34 31.12 31.87 12.96
N ARG A 35 30.62 32.96 12.36
CA ARG A 35 30.93 34.34 12.77
C ARG A 35 29.86 35.30 12.29
N TRP A 36 29.80 36.46 12.95
CA TRP A 36 29.03 37.63 12.56
C TRP A 36 29.98 38.74 12.09
N PRO A 37 29.52 39.70 11.26
CA PRO A 37 28.23 39.72 10.56
C PRO A 37 28.17 38.68 9.44
N MET A 38 26.95 38.30 9.05
CA MET A 38 26.66 37.35 7.97
C MET A 38 25.72 37.98 6.95
N LYS A 39 26.18 38.08 5.70
CA LYS A 39 25.43 38.66 4.58
C LYS A 39 24.59 37.60 3.88
N ILE A 40 23.36 37.94 3.57
CA ILE A 40 22.39 37.08 2.89
C ILE A 40 21.97 37.75 1.59
N GLY A 41 21.99 37.03 0.48
CA GLY A 41 21.55 37.58 -0.80
C GLY A 41 21.67 36.60 -1.96
N ARG A 42 21.45 37.13 -3.17
CA ARG A 42 21.55 36.39 -4.42
C ARG A 42 22.98 36.36 -4.99
N SER A 43 23.83 37.32 -4.64
CA SER A 43 25.20 37.40 -5.17
C SER A 43 26.12 36.39 -4.53
N PHE A 44 27.18 36.00 -5.23
CA PHE A 44 28.31 35.25 -4.67
C PHE A 44 29.11 36.04 -3.62
N ASP A 45 28.90 37.36 -3.52
CA ASP A 45 29.51 38.19 -2.48
C ASP A 45 28.78 38.09 -1.12
N ALA A 46 27.66 37.36 -1.05
CA ALA A 46 26.96 37.08 0.19
C ALA A 46 27.51 35.80 0.84
N ASP A 47 27.53 35.76 2.18
CA ASP A 47 27.94 34.57 2.93
C ASP A 47 26.90 33.43 2.81
N LEU A 48 25.61 33.79 2.74
CA LEU A 48 24.51 32.89 2.41
C LEU A 48 23.91 33.26 1.07
N VAL A 49 24.32 32.53 0.04
CA VAL A 49 23.79 32.67 -1.33
C VAL A 49 22.49 31.90 -1.46
N LEU A 50 21.42 32.59 -1.83
CA LEU A 50 20.09 32.03 -2.04
C LEU A 50 19.63 32.31 -3.46
N ASP A 51 19.26 31.25 -4.16
CA ASP A 51 18.71 31.32 -5.52
C ASP A 51 17.20 31.64 -5.47
N ASP A 52 16.88 32.87 -5.11
CA ASP A 52 15.52 33.40 -5.12
C ASP A 52 15.50 34.72 -5.92
N PRO A 53 14.72 34.80 -7.03
CA PRO A 53 14.70 35.98 -7.88
C PRO A 53 14.16 37.24 -7.18
N HIS A 54 13.47 37.09 -6.05
CA HIS A 54 12.94 38.20 -5.26
C HIS A 54 13.96 38.74 -4.24
N LEU A 55 15.18 38.20 -4.20
CA LEU A 55 16.27 38.69 -3.36
C LEU A 55 17.16 39.68 -4.12
N ALA A 56 17.62 40.72 -3.43
CA ALA A 56 18.68 41.59 -3.92
C ALA A 56 20.04 40.84 -3.85
N PRO A 57 21.05 41.28 -4.62
CA PRO A 57 22.41 40.74 -4.56
C PRO A 57 22.96 40.65 -3.13
N GLN A 58 22.79 41.70 -2.35
CA GLN A 58 23.00 41.74 -0.90
C GLN A 58 21.69 42.21 -0.26
N HIS A 59 20.89 41.27 0.21
CA HIS A 59 19.52 41.53 0.64
C HIS A 59 19.45 41.97 2.10
N ALA A 60 20.12 41.24 2.99
CA ALA A 60 20.12 41.54 4.41
C ALA A 60 21.43 41.11 5.04
N GLU A 61 21.71 41.65 6.22
CA GLU A 61 22.84 41.30 7.06
C GLU A 61 22.33 40.94 8.45
N LEU A 62 22.79 39.81 8.96
CA LEU A 62 22.61 39.41 10.34
C LEU A 62 23.89 39.73 11.11
N ASP A 63 23.76 40.44 12.22
CA ASP A 63 24.90 40.83 13.04
C ASP A 63 24.58 40.67 14.52
N ASP A 64 25.56 40.35 15.34
CA ASP A 64 25.40 40.27 16.78
C ASP A 64 25.91 41.57 17.42
N VAL A 65 24.98 42.36 17.96
CA VAL A 65 25.27 43.64 18.60
C VAL A 65 24.91 43.49 20.08
N ASP A 66 25.92 43.57 20.94
CA ASP A 66 25.78 43.45 22.40
C ASP A 66 25.07 42.17 22.88
N GLY A 67 25.25 41.05 22.16
CA GLY A 67 24.62 39.76 22.48
C GLY A 67 23.18 39.64 22.01
N GLN A 68 22.70 40.58 21.19
CA GLN A 68 21.42 40.51 20.51
C GLN A 68 21.63 40.40 19.00
N LEU A 69 20.97 39.43 18.38
CA LEU A 69 21.01 39.26 16.94
C LEU A 69 20.16 40.34 16.28
N HIS A 70 20.75 41.13 15.40
CA HIS A 70 20.09 42.19 14.65
C HIS A 70 20.00 41.82 13.17
N LEU A 71 18.83 42.08 12.57
CA LEU A 71 18.61 42.01 11.14
C LEU A 71 18.66 43.43 10.57
N ARG A 72 19.64 43.68 9.69
CA ARG A 72 19.76 44.93 8.92
C ARG A 72 19.35 44.67 7.48
N ILE A 73 18.37 45.42 6.97
CA ILE A 73 17.92 45.29 5.59
C ILE A 73 18.81 46.14 4.69
N GLY A 74 19.40 45.50 3.68
CA GLY A 74 20.21 46.17 2.68
C GLY A 74 19.38 47.03 1.73
N GLN A 75 19.98 47.39 0.59
CA GLN A 75 19.27 48.10 -0.47
C GLN A 75 18.45 47.08 -1.29
N THR A 76 17.17 46.93 -0.95
CA THR A 76 16.26 45.96 -1.58
C THR A 76 14.89 46.58 -1.82
N ILE A 77 14.19 46.08 -2.84
CA ILE A 77 12.83 46.52 -3.17
C ILE A 77 11.79 45.83 -2.27
N ASN A 78 12.03 44.57 -1.93
CA ASN A 78 11.02 43.72 -1.27
C ASN A 78 11.10 43.74 0.27
N GLY A 79 12.21 44.20 0.83
CA GLY A 79 12.43 44.21 2.27
C GLY A 79 12.37 42.81 2.91
N ALA A 80 12.10 42.76 4.21
CA ALA A 80 11.95 41.50 4.95
C ALA A 80 10.67 41.49 5.77
N VAL A 81 10.06 40.31 5.96
CA VAL A 81 8.93 40.14 6.88
C VAL A 81 9.39 39.33 8.09
N VAL A 82 9.16 39.84 9.29
CA VAL A 82 9.44 39.12 10.54
C VAL A 82 8.21 39.18 11.44
N GLY A 83 7.59 38.03 11.69
CA GLY A 83 6.29 37.95 12.35
C GLY A 83 5.23 38.75 11.57
N ALA A 84 4.64 39.77 12.21
CA ALA A 84 3.65 40.66 11.61
C ALA A 84 4.25 41.96 11.04
N ARG A 85 5.57 42.19 11.18
CA ARG A 85 6.21 43.43 10.75
C ARG A 85 6.92 43.25 9.41
N HIS A 86 6.67 44.17 8.48
CA HIS A 86 7.45 44.32 7.26
C HIS A 86 8.52 45.40 7.48
N LEU A 87 9.77 45.06 7.16
CA LEU A 87 10.94 45.91 7.26
C LEU A 87 11.36 46.41 5.89
N GLN A 88 11.56 47.72 5.76
CA GLN A 88 12.01 48.38 4.53
C GLN A 88 13.54 48.46 4.44
N ALA A 89 14.04 48.85 3.27
CA ALA A 89 15.47 49.08 3.05
C ALA A 89 16.07 50.04 4.08
N GLY A 90 17.22 49.69 4.64
CA GLY A 90 17.93 50.47 5.66
C GLY A 90 17.40 50.30 7.09
N GLU A 91 16.23 49.66 7.29
CA GLU A 91 15.74 49.40 8.63
C GLU A 91 16.54 48.30 9.33
N VAL A 92 16.67 48.45 10.65
CA VAL A 92 17.32 47.47 11.54
C VAL A 92 16.32 47.03 12.59
N MET A 93 16.33 45.75 12.91
CA MET A 93 15.48 45.20 13.96
C MET A 93 16.21 44.13 14.76
N ALA A 94 16.16 44.23 16.08
CA ALA A 94 16.57 43.17 16.98
C ALA A 94 15.66 41.94 16.80
N LEU A 95 16.27 40.81 16.44
CA LEU A 95 15.64 39.50 16.43
C LEU A 95 15.67 38.93 17.84
N GLY A 96 14.49 38.65 18.39
CA GLY A 96 14.37 37.82 19.59
C GLY A 96 14.59 36.34 19.29
N VAL A 97 14.37 35.50 20.30
CA VAL A 97 14.56 34.05 20.26
C VAL A 97 13.78 33.39 19.10
N ALA A 98 14.48 32.58 18.31
CA ALA A 98 13.95 31.68 17.26
C ALA A 98 12.84 32.26 16.35
N ARG A 99 13.08 33.42 15.73
CA ARG A 99 12.12 33.99 14.77
C ARG A 99 12.31 33.47 13.36
N ALA A 100 11.21 32.97 12.78
CA ALA A 100 11.12 32.80 11.34
C ALA A 100 11.03 34.18 10.68
N LEU A 101 11.89 34.42 9.70
CA LEU A 101 11.91 35.61 8.86
C LEU A 101 11.73 35.21 7.40
N ARG A 102 11.14 36.09 6.60
CA ARG A 102 10.94 35.88 5.17
C ARG A 102 11.66 36.97 4.39
N LEU A 103 12.54 36.54 3.49
CA LEU A 103 13.22 37.39 2.50
C LEU A 103 12.74 36.91 1.13
N GLY A 104 12.08 37.78 0.36
CA GLY A 104 11.44 37.37 -0.90
C GLY A 104 10.45 36.22 -0.69
N ASN A 105 10.67 35.09 -1.36
CA ASN A 105 9.89 33.85 -1.19
C ASN A 105 10.54 32.85 -0.23
N THR A 106 11.77 33.13 0.22
CA THR A 106 12.51 32.26 1.10
C THR A 106 12.16 32.53 2.56
N ARG A 107 11.74 31.47 3.27
CA ARG A 107 11.56 31.49 4.73
C ARG A 107 12.82 30.94 5.39
N LEU A 108 13.37 31.70 6.32
CA LEU A 108 14.52 31.34 7.11
C LEU A 108 14.14 31.33 8.58
N ARG A 109 14.76 30.44 9.36
CA ARG A 109 14.74 30.46 10.81
C ARG A 109 16.18 30.48 11.30
N VAL A 110 16.48 31.41 12.19
CA VAL A 110 17.79 31.47 12.84
C VAL A 110 17.66 30.86 14.21
N ARG A 111 18.54 29.91 14.53
CA ARG A 111 18.68 29.28 15.84
C ARG A 111 20.07 29.55 16.38
N LEU A 112 20.18 30.27 17.49
CA LEU A 112 21.47 30.58 18.10
C LEU A 112 21.98 29.38 18.89
N ALA A 113 23.30 29.21 18.99
CA ALA A 113 23.89 28.12 19.77
C ALA A 113 23.63 28.26 21.28
N SER A 114 23.35 29.48 21.76
CA SER A 114 22.99 29.78 23.15
C SER A 114 21.53 29.51 23.50
N GLU A 115 20.68 29.19 22.51
CA GLU A 115 19.26 28.92 22.76
C GLU A 115 19.04 27.53 23.37
N PRO A 116 18.12 27.39 24.35
CA PRO A 116 17.81 26.09 24.94
C PRO A 116 17.19 25.17 23.88
N MET A 117 17.73 23.96 23.74
CA MET A 117 17.18 22.95 22.85
C MET A 117 15.92 22.33 23.46
N ALA A 118 14.86 22.24 22.66
CA ALA A 118 13.67 21.49 23.04
C ALA A 118 14.03 20.01 23.31
N PRO A 119 13.33 19.35 24.25
CA PRO A 119 13.59 17.95 24.55
C PRO A 119 13.39 17.07 23.31
N GLU A 120 14.16 15.98 23.25
CA GLU A 120 14.03 14.96 22.21
C GLU A 120 12.60 14.43 22.15
N GLN A 121 12.05 14.36 20.94
CA GLN A 121 10.72 13.78 20.71
C GLN A 121 10.86 12.27 20.43
N PRO A 122 9.98 11.42 20.99
CA PRO A 122 10.02 10.00 20.70
C PRO A 122 9.74 9.74 19.23
N LEU A 123 10.56 8.89 18.61
CA LEU A 123 10.31 8.43 17.25
C LEU A 123 9.00 7.63 17.20
N ASP A 124 8.18 7.84 16.16
CA ASP A 124 6.92 7.12 16.00
C ASP A 124 7.15 5.60 16.01
N ARG A 125 6.34 4.88 16.78
CA ARG A 125 6.37 3.41 16.88
C ARG A 125 6.16 2.73 15.53
N HIS A 126 5.40 3.34 14.63
CA HIS A 126 5.20 2.80 13.28
C HIS A 126 6.45 2.93 12.42
N VAL A 127 7.18 4.05 12.52
CA VAL A 127 8.42 4.30 11.78
C VAL A 127 9.54 3.38 12.28
N THR A 128 9.66 3.24 13.60
CA THR A 128 10.65 2.33 14.21
C THR A 128 10.39 0.88 13.83
N ARG A 129 9.14 0.40 13.93
CA ARG A 129 8.78 -0.96 13.53
C ARG A 129 9.03 -1.21 12.04
N ALA A 130 8.68 -0.26 11.17
CA ALA A 130 8.95 -0.37 9.74
C ALA A 130 10.47 -0.41 9.43
N ALA A 131 11.28 0.36 10.16
CA ALA A 131 12.74 0.34 10.01
C ALA A 131 13.36 -0.99 10.49
N LEU A 132 12.86 -1.56 11.59
CA LEU A 132 13.24 -2.89 12.09
C LEU A 132 12.83 -4.00 11.11
N GLU A 133 11.61 -3.95 10.58
CA GLU A 133 11.14 -4.91 9.56
C GLU A 133 11.91 -4.79 8.24
N ALA A 134 12.36 -3.58 7.88
CA ALA A 134 13.21 -3.35 6.71
C ALA A 134 14.65 -3.85 6.90
N SER A 135 15.14 -3.95 8.14
CA SER A 135 16.50 -4.41 8.45
C SER A 135 16.56 -5.91 8.81
N ALA A 136 15.43 -6.54 9.12
CA ALA A 136 15.34 -7.99 9.22
C ALA A 136 15.44 -8.62 7.81
N PRO A 137 16.27 -9.67 7.62
CA PRO A 137 16.42 -10.25 6.30
C PRO A 137 15.15 -11.02 5.94
N LEU A 138 14.35 -10.46 5.02
CA LEU A 138 13.01 -10.94 4.63
C LEU A 138 12.97 -12.45 4.27
N TRP A 139 14.08 -13.04 3.86
CA TRP A 139 14.17 -14.49 3.59
C TRP A 139 13.78 -15.35 4.80
N ARG A 140 14.00 -14.87 6.04
CA ARG A 140 13.59 -15.60 7.26
C ARG A 140 12.07 -15.78 7.38
N VAL A 141 11.30 -14.92 6.73
CA VAL A 141 9.83 -14.99 6.70
C VAL A 141 9.35 -15.62 5.39
N VAL A 142 9.97 -15.28 4.27
CA VAL A 142 9.59 -15.79 2.95
C VAL A 142 9.87 -17.30 2.83
N LEU A 143 11.01 -17.79 3.34
CA LEU A 143 11.37 -19.20 3.26
C LEU A 143 10.36 -20.12 3.98
N PRO A 144 10.00 -19.90 5.27
CA PRO A 144 8.99 -20.73 5.92
C PRO A 144 7.61 -20.58 5.27
N LEU A 145 7.22 -19.37 4.84
CA LEU A 145 5.97 -19.18 4.11
C LEU A 145 5.93 -19.99 2.80
N LEU A 146 7.05 -19.99 2.05
CA LEU A 146 7.18 -20.75 0.83
C LEU A 146 7.08 -22.25 1.11
N LEU A 147 7.79 -22.75 2.13
CA LEU A 147 7.74 -24.16 2.51
C LEU A 147 6.32 -24.59 2.91
N VAL A 148 5.62 -23.79 3.72
CA VAL A 148 4.22 -24.06 4.10
C VAL A 148 3.32 -24.04 2.88
N SER A 149 3.47 -23.06 1.98
CA SER A 149 2.68 -22.99 0.74
C SER A 149 2.91 -24.21 -0.14
N MET A 150 4.14 -24.68 -0.29
CA MET A 150 4.47 -25.89 -1.05
C MET A 150 3.90 -27.15 -0.41
N LEU A 151 3.94 -27.26 0.93
CA LEU A 151 3.35 -28.40 1.64
C LEU A 151 1.84 -28.44 1.50
N VAL A 152 1.16 -27.29 1.63
CA VAL A 152 -0.29 -27.18 1.46
C VAL A 152 -0.69 -27.54 0.04
N MET A 153 -0.02 -26.96 -0.97
CA MET A 153 -0.25 -27.29 -2.37
C MET A 153 -0.04 -28.76 -2.69
N TRP A 154 1.03 -29.36 -2.16
CA TRP A 154 1.31 -30.77 -2.42
C TRP A 154 0.28 -31.69 -1.76
N PHE A 155 -0.21 -31.31 -0.57
CA PHE A 155 -1.29 -32.01 0.11
C PHE A 155 -2.62 -31.91 -0.66
N ASP A 156 -2.94 -30.73 -1.17
CA ASP A 156 -4.13 -30.46 -1.98
C ASP A 156 -4.12 -31.29 -3.29
N GLU A 157 -3.02 -31.25 -4.04
CA GLU A 157 -2.83 -32.06 -5.24
C GLU A 157 -2.89 -33.57 -4.93
N TRP A 158 -2.39 -33.99 -3.76
CA TRP A 158 -2.48 -35.39 -3.32
C TRP A 158 -3.92 -35.82 -2.99
N LEU A 159 -4.78 -34.91 -2.51
CA LEU A 159 -6.18 -35.21 -2.26
C LEU A 159 -6.98 -35.36 -3.57
N ASP A 160 -6.61 -34.60 -4.60
CA ASP A 160 -7.33 -34.58 -5.89
C ASP A 160 -6.92 -35.70 -6.86
N ASN A 161 -5.75 -36.32 -6.66
CA ASN A 161 -5.23 -37.35 -7.55
C ASN A 161 -5.42 -38.78 -7.01
N ASP A 162 -5.62 -39.73 -7.91
CA ASP A 162 -5.80 -41.14 -7.57
C ASP A 162 -4.51 -41.78 -6.99
N PRO A 163 -4.66 -42.80 -6.11
CA PRO A 163 -3.54 -43.63 -5.67
C PRO A 163 -2.79 -44.25 -6.86
N GLY A 164 -1.48 -44.05 -6.93
CA GLY A 164 -0.63 -44.54 -8.02
C GLY A 164 -0.32 -43.52 -9.12
N THR A 165 -0.84 -42.29 -8.99
CA THR A 165 -0.45 -41.17 -9.86
C THR A 165 1.08 -40.98 -9.82
N PRO A 166 1.76 -40.88 -10.98
CA PRO A 166 3.21 -40.80 -11.00
C PRO A 166 3.72 -39.48 -10.41
N VAL A 167 4.89 -39.52 -9.76
CA VAL A 167 5.47 -38.36 -9.04
C VAL A 167 5.73 -37.15 -9.95
N ASN A 168 5.94 -37.37 -11.26
CA ASN A 168 6.19 -36.28 -12.21
C ASN A 168 4.96 -35.35 -12.39
N THR A 169 3.74 -35.87 -12.24
CA THR A 169 2.51 -35.07 -12.33
C THR A 169 2.50 -34.02 -11.21
N TYR A 170 2.69 -34.46 -9.96
CA TYR A 170 2.81 -33.58 -8.80
C TYR A 170 3.93 -32.56 -8.95
N LEU A 171 5.11 -33.00 -9.40
CA LEU A 171 6.26 -32.10 -9.58
C LEU A 171 5.99 -31.04 -10.64
N SER A 172 5.32 -31.40 -11.74
CA SER A 172 5.00 -30.47 -12.83
C SER A 172 3.99 -29.40 -12.39
N ALA A 173 2.92 -29.77 -11.69
CA ALA A 173 1.93 -28.85 -11.15
C ALA A 173 2.56 -27.88 -10.14
N MET A 174 3.43 -28.40 -9.27
CA MET A 174 4.15 -27.60 -8.27
C MET A 174 5.13 -26.62 -8.92
N LEU A 175 5.90 -27.06 -9.92
CA LEU A 175 6.82 -26.19 -10.66
C LEU A 175 6.08 -25.09 -11.43
N MET A 176 4.94 -25.41 -12.05
CA MET A 176 4.12 -24.44 -12.78
C MET A 176 3.61 -23.35 -11.84
N THR A 177 3.03 -23.74 -10.69
CA THR A 177 2.48 -22.76 -9.73
C THR A 177 3.57 -21.95 -9.04
N LEU A 178 4.70 -22.57 -8.70
CA LEU A 178 5.86 -21.85 -8.18
C LEU A 178 6.36 -20.81 -9.19
N SER A 179 6.47 -21.20 -10.47
CA SER A 179 6.89 -20.31 -11.55
C SER A 179 5.91 -19.16 -11.74
N ALA A 180 4.60 -19.44 -11.70
CA ALA A 180 3.57 -18.40 -11.78
C ALA A 180 3.64 -17.42 -10.60
N THR A 181 3.83 -17.93 -9.38
CA THR A 181 3.94 -17.12 -8.16
C THR A 181 5.20 -16.25 -8.18
N MET A 182 6.34 -16.82 -8.59
CA MET A 182 7.59 -16.08 -8.75
C MET A 182 7.50 -15.03 -9.86
N GLY A 183 6.90 -15.40 -11.01
CA GLY A 183 6.67 -14.48 -12.13
C GLY A 183 5.74 -13.33 -11.77
N TRP A 184 4.67 -13.61 -11.02
CA TRP A 184 3.76 -12.61 -10.49
C TRP A 184 4.48 -11.64 -9.54
N ALA A 185 5.25 -12.17 -8.58
CA ALA A 185 6.05 -11.34 -7.68
C ALA A 185 7.08 -10.48 -8.43
N LEU A 186 7.70 -11.03 -9.49
CA LEU A 186 8.64 -10.31 -10.34
C LEU A 186 7.94 -9.17 -11.09
N PHE A 187 6.81 -9.44 -11.74
CA PHE A 187 6.01 -8.44 -12.45
C PHE A 187 5.70 -7.22 -11.57
N TRP A 188 5.19 -7.45 -10.36
CA TRP A 188 4.90 -6.35 -9.43
C TRP A 188 6.17 -5.64 -8.92
N SER A 189 7.25 -6.38 -8.70
CA SER A 189 8.54 -5.80 -8.28
C SER A 189 9.17 -4.90 -9.34
N LEU A 190 8.91 -5.17 -10.63
CA LEU A 190 9.31 -4.29 -11.73
C LEU A 190 8.53 -2.98 -11.70
N GLY A 191 7.24 -3.02 -11.38
CA GLY A 191 6.46 -1.82 -11.10
C GLY A 191 7.09 -0.99 -9.97
N ASN A 192 7.48 -1.64 -8.88
CA ASN A 192 8.17 -0.94 -7.78
C ASN A 192 9.51 -0.33 -8.23
N LYS A 193 10.27 -1.00 -9.09
CA LYS A 193 11.51 -0.46 -9.68
C LYS A 193 11.25 0.77 -10.56
N LEU A 194 10.17 0.77 -11.33
CA LEU A 194 9.80 1.87 -12.23
C LEU A 194 9.43 3.14 -11.46
N PHE A 195 8.62 3.01 -10.39
CA PHE A 195 8.11 4.17 -9.64
C PHE A 195 9.01 4.61 -8.48
N GLN A 196 9.75 3.69 -7.84
CA GLN A 196 10.54 3.99 -6.63
C GLN A 196 12.05 3.76 -6.82
N GLY A 197 12.51 3.34 -8.00
CA GLY A 197 13.93 3.07 -8.27
C GLY A 197 14.52 1.84 -7.57
N ARG A 198 13.72 1.10 -6.79
CA ARG A 198 14.17 -0.08 -6.01
C ARG A 198 13.39 -1.34 -6.37
N LEU A 199 14.08 -2.46 -6.51
CA LEU A 199 13.47 -3.76 -6.84
C LEU A 199 13.09 -4.49 -5.54
N ALA A 200 11.82 -4.40 -5.15
CA ALA A 200 11.29 -4.95 -3.89
C ALA A 200 10.72 -6.38 -4.05
N TYR A 201 11.45 -7.29 -4.70
CA TYR A 201 10.94 -8.63 -5.05
C TYR A 201 10.45 -9.44 -3.84
N MET A 202 11.24 -9.50 -2.77
CA MET A 202 10.90 -10.29 -1.59
C MET A 202 9.63 -9.79 -0.88
N ALA A 203 9.36 -8.48 -0.92
CA ALA A 203 8.15 -7.92 -0.34
C ALA A 203 6.90 -8.36 -1.12
N HIS A 204 6.96 -8.37 -2.45
CA HIS A 204 5.87 -8.83 -3.30
C HIS A 204 5.70 -10.36 -3.25
N LEU A 205 6.79 -11.12 -3.18
CA LEU A 205 6.73 -12.58 -3.00
C LEU A 205 6.08 -12.94 -1.66
N ARG A 206 6.42 -12.23 -0.57
CA ARG A 206 5.75 -12.42 0.72
C ARG A 206 4.24 -12.20 0.63
N LEU A 207 3.79 -11.14 -0.06
CA LEU A 207 2.37 -10.89 -0.25
C LEU A 207 1.69 -12.00 -1.06
N ALA A 208 2.30 -12.42 -2.17
CA ALA A 208 1.77 -13.50 -2.99
C ALA A 208 1.60 -14.80 -2.20
N LEU A 209 2.59 -15.16 -1.37
CA LEU A 209 2.51 -16.37 -0.52
C LEU A 209 1.44 -16.25 0.58
N ILE A 210 1.33 -15.10 1.26
CA ILE A 210 0.31 -14.90 2.31
C ILE A 210 -1.09 -14.97 1.71
N TYR A 211 -1.35 -14.22 0.64
CA TYR A 211 -2.67 -14.20 0.02
C TYR A 211 -2.99 -15.51 -0.71
N GLY A 212 -1.98 -16.22 -1.24
CA GLY A 212 -2.15 -17.58 -1.76
C GLY A 212 -2.59 -18.55 -0.67
N LEU A 213 -1.96 -18.53 0.50
CA LEU A 213 -2.39 -19.35 1.64
C LEU A 213 -3.79 -18.98 2.13
N ILE A 214 -4.13 -17.69 2.18
CA ILE A 214 -5.49 -17.23 2.53
C ILE A 214 -6.50 -17.73 1.50
N TRP A 215 -6.16 -17.65 0.20
CA TRP A 215 -7.00 -18.17 -0.87
C TRP A 215 -7.27 -19.65 -0.68
N THR A 216 -6.22 -20.48 -0.60
CA THR A 216 -6.36 -21.94 -0.42
C THR A 216 -7.15 -22.28 0.84
N ALA A 217 -6.87 -21.59 1.96
CA ALA A 217 -7.61 -21.83 3.20
C ALA A 217 -9.11 -21.53 3.06
N LEU A 218 -9.49 -20.43 2.39
CA LEU A 218 -10.89 -20.07 2.19
C LEU A 218 -11.58 -20.96 1.17
N ASP A 219 -10.89 -21.32 0.10
CA ASP A 219 -11.38 -22.20 -0.96
C ASP A 219 -11.70 -23.61 -0.42
N SER A 220 -10.86 -24.15 0.46
CA SER A 220 -11.16 -25.43 1.12
C SER A 220 -12.16 -25.29 2.27
N ALA A 221 -12.09 -24.21 3.07
CA ALA A 221 -12.93 -24.07 4.27
C ALA A 221 -14.40 -23.77 3.95
N LEU A 222 -14.70 -22.98 2.91
CA LEU A 222 -16.08 -22.58 2.61
C LEU A 222 -16.97 -23.76 2.19
N PRO A 223 -16.58 -24.63 1.23
CA PRO A 223 -17.34 -25.83 0.90
C PRO A 223 -17.42 -26.80 2.08
N LEU A 224 -16.36 -26.92 2.88
CA LEU A 224 -16.34 -27.78 4.06
C LEU A 224 -17.35 -27.32 5.12
N LEU A 225 -17.41 -26.02 5.38
CA LEU A 225 -18.39 -25.44 6.28
C LEU A 225 -19.81 -25.55 5.71
N ALA A 226 -19.99 -25.38 4.41
CA ALA A 226 -21.26 -25.59 3.73
C ALA A 226 -21.76 -27.04 3.93
N PHE A 227 -20.89 -28.02 3.77
CA PHE A 227 -21.19 -29.43 4.04
C PHE A 227 -21.50 -29.69 5.53
N ALA A 228 -20.64 -29.20 6.43
CA ALA A 228 -20.76 -29.49 7.85
C ALA A 228 -22.06 -28.92 8.45
N THR A 229 -22.49 -27.74 7.98
CA THR A 229 -23.62 -26.98 8.53
C THR A 229 -24.92 -27.05 7.71
N ASP A 230 -24.93 -27.72 6.54
CA ASP A 230 -26.03 -27.73 5.58
C ASP A 230 -26.37 -26.33 4.99
N TRP A 231 -25.54 -25.32 5.25
CA TRP A 231 -25.68 -23.97 4.69
C TRP A 231 -24.99 -23.87 3.33
N SER A 232 -25.72 -24.25 2.30
CA SER A 232 -25.25 -24.21 0.92
C SER A 232 -24.75 -22.83 0.48
N PHE A 233 -25.30 -21.73 1.02
CA PHE A 233 -24.87 -20.36 0.68
C PHE A 233 -23.35 -20.14 0.81
N LEU A 234 -22.67 -20.80 1.76
CA LEU A 234 -21.22 -20.67 1.93
C LEU A 234 -20.42 -21.15 0.71
N SER A 235 -20.89 -22.21 0.03
CA SER A 235 -20.22 -22.66 -1.21
C SER A 235 -20.49 -21.70 -2.36
N HIS A 236 -21.69 -21.11 -2.45
CA HIS A 236 -22.07 -20.20 -3.52
C HIS A 236 -21.26 -18.88 -3.51
N ILE A 237 -20.85 -18.41 -2.32
CA ILE A 237 -20.05 -17.19 -2.20
C ILE A 237 -18.54 -17.43 -2.36
N SER A 238 -18.08 -18.67 -2.47
CA SER A 238 -16.66 -19.02 -2.55
C SER A 238 -15.93 -18.24 -3.66
N GLY A 239 -16.49 -18.20 -4.87
CA GLY A 239 -15.93 -17.44 -5.98
C GLY A 239 -15.89 -15.92 -5.74
N VAL A 240 -16.90 -15.36 -5.07
CA VAL A 240 -16.93 -13.93 -4.70
C VAL A 240 -15.87 -13.63 -3.64
N VAL A 241 -15.75 -14.49 -2.63
CA VAL A 241 -14.72 -14.38 -1.59
C VAL A 241 -13.32 -14.49 -2.21
N GLY A 242 -13.09 -15.46 -3.10
CA GLY A 242 -11.85 -15.58 -3.87
C GLY A 242 -11.54 -14.30 -4.63
N ALA A 243 -12.47 -13.79 -5.45
CA ALA A 243 -12.29 -12.51 -6.13
C ALA A 243 -11.93 -11.35 -5.18
N GLY A 244 -12.49 -11.35 -3.96
CA GLY A 244 -12.14 -10.40 -2.90
C GLY A 244 -10.69 -10.55 -2.42
N VAL A 245 -10.21 -11.78 -2.22
CA VAL A 245 -8.81 -12.09 -1.87
C VAL A 245 -7.85 -11.61 -2.97
N LEU A 246 -8.18 -11.85 -4.25
CA LEU A 246 -7.37 -11.35 -5.37
C LEU A 246 -7.34 -9.81 -5.41
N CYS A 247 -8.49 -9.16 -5.22
CA CYS A 247 -8.55 -7.70 -5.15
C CYS A 247 -7.71 -7.16 -3.99
N ALA A 248 -7.79 -7.80 -2.81
CA ALA A 248 -6.98 -7.43 -1.65
C ALA A 248 -5.47 -7.65 -1.89
N LEU A 249 -5.09 -8.71 -2.61
CA LEU A 249 -3.71 -8.94 -3.04
C LEU A 249 -3.23 -7.82 -3.99
N VAL A 250 -4.00 -7.50 -5.02
CA VAL A 250 -3.70 -6.41 -5.96
C VAL A 250 -3.59 -5.07 -5.23
N TRP A 251 -4.52 -4.78 -4.31
CA TRP A 251 -4.47 -3.61 -3.45
C TRP A 251 -3.18 -3.56 -2.61
N ALA A 252 -2.77 -4.69 -2.02
CA ALA A 252 -1.55 -4.77 -1.23
C ALA A 252 -0.29 -4.54 -2.09
N HIS A 253 -0.23 -5.09 -3.32
CA HIS A 253 0.84 -4.81 -4.27
C HIS A 253 0.91 -3.33 -4.66
N LEU A 254 -0.23 -2.72 -5.03
CA LEU A 254 -0.31 -1.31 -5.38
C LEU A 254 0.05 -0.40 -4.20
N GLY A 255 -0.33 -0.78 -2.98
CA GLY A 255 0.03 -0.06 -1.76
C GLY A 255 1.54 -0.05 -1.48
N LEU A 256 2.29 -1.04 -1.95
CA LEU A 256 3.76 -1.02 -1.90
C LEU A 256 4.35 -0.09 -2.97
N ILE A 257 3.75 0.00 -4.15
CA ILE A 257 4.24 0.81 -5.27
C ILE A 257 3.90 2.30 -5.10
N LEU A 258 2.69 2.62 -4.61
CA LEU A 258 2.17 3.99 -4.49
C LEU A 258 1.77 4.32 -3.04
N PRO A 259 2.73 4.44 -2.11
CA PRO A 259 2.44 4.64 -0.69
C PRO A 259 1.71 5.96 -0.38
N GLY A 260 1.84 6.99 -1.24
CA GLY A 260 1.16 8.29 -1.09
C GLY A 260 -0.28 8.33 -1.61
N HIS A 261 -0.73 7.33 -2.38
CA HIS A 261 -2.04 7.35 -3.07
C HIS A 261 -2.98 6.22 -2.61
N ARG A 262 -2.79 5.72 -1.38
CA ARG A 262 -3.52 4.53 -0.89
C ARG A 262 -5.04 4.70 -0.91
N VAL A 263 -5.55 5.89 -0.63
CA VAL A 263 -7.00 6.17 -0.68
C VAL A 263 -7.55 6.00 -2.09
N GLY A 264 -6.87 6.54 -3.11
CA GLY A 264 -7.29 6.40 -4.51
C GLY A 264 -7.20 4.94 -4.98
N VAL A 265 -6.15 4.23 -4.59
CA VAL A 265 -6.00 2.79 -4.87
C VAL A 265 -7.12 1.98 -4.23
N THR A 266 -7.44 2.23 -2.95
CA THR A 266 -8.54 1.55 -2.26
C THR A 266 -9.88 1.81 -2.97
N ALA A 267 -10.20 3.06 -3.29
CA ALA A 267 -11.42 3.41 -3.99
C ALA A 267 -11.51 2.72 -5.36
N GLY A 268 -10.42 2.71 -6.13
CA GLY A 268 -10.34 2.05 -7.42
C GLY A 268 -10.55 0.54 -7.33
N VAL A 269 -9.86 -0.14 -6.42
CA VAL A 269 -9.99 -1.60 -6.23
C VAL A 269 -11.38 -1.98 -5.73
N LEU A 270 -11.96 -1.22 -4.79
CA LEU A 270 -13.32 -1.47 -4.31
C LEU A 270 -14.36 -1.27 -5.43
N THR A 271 -14.19 -0.25 -6.26
CA THR A 271 -15.06 -0.01 -7.42
C THR A 271 -14.95 -1.17 -8.40
N MET A 272 -13.73 -1.60 -8.73
CA MET A 272 -13.48 -2.74 -9.61
C MET A 272 -14.10 -4.03 -9.05
N TYR A 273 -14.00 -4.27 -7.75
CA TYR A 273 -14.59 -5.43 -7.09
C TYR A 273 -16.13 -5.39 -7.15
N ALA A 274 -16.75 -4.25 -6.83
CA ALA A 274 -18.20 -4.09 -6.86
C ALA A 274 -18.76 -4.26 -8.30
N VAL A 275 -18.11 -3.65 -9.28
CA VAL A 275 -18.46 -3.81 -10.71
C VAL A 275 -18.26 -5.25 -11.16
N GLY A 276 -17.15 -5.88 -10.74
CA GLY A 276 -16.85 -7.28 -11.05
C GLY A 276 -17.91 -8.24 -10.52
N ILE A 277 -18.36 -8.07 -9.28
CA ILE A 277 -19.47 -8.86 -8.72
C ILE A 277 -20.76 -8.63 -9.52
N GLY A 278 -21.11 -7.37 -9.80
CA GLY A 278 -22.32 -7.04 -10.55
C GLY A 278 -22.35 -7.67 -11.94
N LEU A 279 -21.22 -7.58 -12.66
CA LEU A 279 -21.05 -8.23 -13.96
C LEU A 279 -21.10 -9.75 -13.85
N HIS A 280 -20.46 -10.33 -12.83
CA HIS A 280 -20.47 -11.77 -12.64
C HIS A 280 -21.89 -12.31 -12.43
N ILE A 281 -22.67 -11.66 -11.57
CA ILE A 281 -24.08 -12.00 -11.31
C ILE A 281 -24.91 -11.85 -12.59
N TRP A 282 -24.76 -10.73 -13.30
CA TRP A 282 -25.50 -10.48 -14.54
C TRP A 282 -25.20 -11.51 -15.63
N PHE A 283 -23.94 -11.85 -15.84
CA PHE A 283 -23.56 -12.89 -16.80
C PHE A 283 -24.02 -14.28 -16.37
N ASN A 284 -24.03 -14.57 -15.07
CA ASN A 284 -24.51 -15.86 -14.57
C ASN A 284 -26.02 -15.99 -14.80
N GLU A 285 -26.78 -14.94 -14.55
CA GLU A 285 -28.22 -14.89 -14.81
C GLU A 285 -28.51 -15.11 -16.30
N GLN A 286 -27.78 -14.46 -17.21
CA GLN A 286 -27.98 -14.66 -18.64
C GLN A 286 -27.63 -16.06 -19.13
N ARG A 287 -26.58 -16.69 -18.57
CA ARG A 287 -26.12 -18.01 -19.02
C ARG A 287 -26.92 -19.16 -18.43
N THR A 288 -27.41 -19.01 -17.20
CA THR A 288 -27.95 -20.11 -16.41
C THR A 288 -29.36 -19.86 -15.88
N GLY A 289 -29.90 -18.65 -16.06
CA GLY A 289 -31.16 -18.20 -15.47
C GLY A 289 -31.10 -18.08 -13.95
N GLN A 290 -29.90 -18.00 -13.37
CA GLN A 290 -29.69 -17.97 -11.92
C GLN A 290 -28.59 -16.99 -11.51
N MET A 291 -28.71 -16.46 -10.30
CA MET A 291 -27.79 -15.47 -9.73
C MET A 291 -26.46 -16.08 -9.24
N PHE A 292 -26.42 -17.38 -8.95
CA PHE A 292 -25.25 -18.10 -8.45
C PHE A 292 -24.91 -19.33 -9.29
N THR A 293 -23.62 -19.65 -9.42
CA THR A 293 -23.12 -20.65 -10.37
C THR A 293 -23.34 -22.09 -9.89
N GLU A 294 -23.22 -22.34 -8.59
CA GLU A 294 -23.19 -23.70 -8.03
C GLU A 294 -24.58 -24.13 -7.56
N ARG A 295 -25.07 -25.32 -7.97
CA ARG A 295 -26.45 -25.80 -7.66
C ARG A 295 -26.53 -26.68 -6.42
N TYR A 296 -25.42 -27.33 -6.07
CA TYR A 296 -25.30 -28.22 -4.93
C TYR A 296 -23.84 -28.25 -4.49
N VAL A 297 -23.62 -28.53 -3.21
CA VAL A 297 -22.27 -28.67 -2.66
C VAL A 297 -21.58 -29.86 -3.34
N THR A 298 -20.49 -29.60 -4.04
CA THR A 298 -19.68 -30.61 -4.73
C THR A 298 -18.70 -31.32 -3.80
N ALA A 299 -18.35 -30.69 -2.67
CA ALA A 299 -17.51 -31.28 -1.64
C ALA A 299 -18.27 -32.36 -0.84
N LEU A 300 -17.76 -33.59 -0.88
CA LEU A 300 -18.26 -34.73 -0.13
C LEU A 300 -17.20 -35.26 0.86
N PRO A 301 -16.85 -34.48 1.89
CA PRO A 301 -15.93 -34.94 2.94
C PRO A 301 -16.56 -36.08 3.77
N PRO A 302 -15.77 -36.74 4.65
CA PRO A 302 -16.25 -37.86 5.44
C PRO A 302 -17.53 -37.54 6.24
N PRO A 303 -18.53 -38.45 6.28
CA PRO A 303 -19.80 -38.20 6.97
C PRO A 303 -19.66 -37.84 8.46
N SER A 304 -18.57 -38.26 9.11
CA SER A 304 -18.27 -37.95 10.51
C SER A 304 -18.00 -36.46 10.77
N TRP A 305 -17.78 -35.66 9.74
CA TRP A 305 -17.55 -34.21 9.85
C TRP A 305 -18.86 -33.40 9.77
N ARG A 306 -20.00 -34.06 9.54
CA ARG A 306 -21.30 -33.41 9.49
C ARG A 306 -21.75 -33.03 10.91
N LEU A 307 -22.14 -31.76 11.10
CA LEU A 307 -22.67 -31.24 12.38
C LEU A 307 -24.21 -31.31 12.43
N VAL A 308 -24.85 -31.53 11.28
CA VAL A 308 -26.30 -31.62 11.13
C VAL A 308 -26.72 -33.07 10.92
N ASP A 309 -27.83 -33.47 11.54
CA ASP A 309 -28.37 -34.83 11.41
C ASP A 309 -28.74 -35.17 9.96
N ALA A 310 -28.41 -36.39 9.55
CA ALA A 310 -28.81 -36.92 8.26
C ALA A 310 -30.33 -37.10 8.21
N LYS A 311 -30.96 -36.60 7.14
CA LYS A 311 -32.40 -36.79 6.90
C LYS A 311 -32.65 -38.17 6.28
N PRO A 312 -33.77 -38.84 6.64
CA PRO A 312 -34.13 -40.12 6.03
C PRO A 312 -34.49 -39.94 4.55
N THR A 313 -34.26 -40.97 3.74
CA THR A 313 -34.52 -40.97 2.29
C THR A 313 -35.98 -40.70 1.93
N SER A 314 -36.92 -40.96 2.84
CA SER A 314 -38.34 -40.64 2.67
C SER A 314 -38.60 -39.14 2.47
N VAL A 315 -37.83 -38.27 3.15
CA VAL A 315 -37.95 -36.80 3.01
C VAL A 315 -37.54 -36.39 1.60
N LEU A 316 -36.44 -36.94 1.07
CA LEU A 316 -36.01 -36.69 -0.31
C LEU A 316 -37.09 -37.11 -1.33
N ILE A 317 -37.69 -38.29 -1.14
CA ILE A 317 -38.76 -38.78 -2.03
C ILE A 317 -40.00 -37.88 -1.95
N GLN A 318 -40.32 -37.33 -0.78
CA GLN A 318 -41.44 -36.42 -0.60
C GLN A 318 -41.19 -35.07 -1.29
N ASP A 319 -40.00 -34.49 -1.10
CA ASP A 319 -39.60 -33.23 -1.73
C ASP A 319 -39.53 -33.37 -3.26
N ALA A 320 -39.01 -34.49 -3.77
CA ALA A 320 -38.98 -34.78 -5.20
C ALA A 320 -40.38 -34.87 -5.83
N ARG A 321 -41.38 -35.40 -5.10
CA ARG A 321 -42.77 -35.42 -5.60
C ARG A 321 -43.35 -34.02 -5.71
N ALA A 322 -43.03 -33.11 -4.79
CA ALA A 322 -43.51 -31.73 -4.84
C ALA A 322 -42.95 -30.95 -6.04
N LEU A 323 -41.82 -31.38 -6.60
CA LEU A 323 -41.22 -30.79 -7.81
C LEU A 323 -41.89 -31.28 -9.11
N LYS A 324 -42.59 -32.41 -9.08
CA LYS A 324 -43.17 -33.03 -10.28
C LYS A 324 -44.09 -32.07 -11.04
N ASP A 325 -45.04 -31.45 -10.35
CA ASP A 325 -46.03 -30.60 -11.01
C ASP A 325 -45.39 -29.35 -11.66
N LYS A 326 -44.31 -28.82 -11.05
CA LYS A 326 -43.55 -27.70 -11.61
C LYS A 326 -42.77 -28.12 -12.86
N LEU A 327 -42.12 -29.27 -12.81
CA LEU A 327 -41.36 -29.81 -13.93
C LEU A 327 -42.27 -30.22 -15.09
N ASP A 328 -43.41 -30.85 -14.81
CA ASP A 328 -44.42 -31.21 -15.81
C ASP A 328 -45.02 -29.97 -16.50
N LYS A 329 -45.14 -28.85 -15.77
CA LYS A 329 -45.56 -27.56 -16.34
C LYS A 329 -44.46 -26.98 -17.26
N GLN A 330 -43.22 -26.94 -16.78
CA GLN A 330 -42.10 -26.38 -17.52
C GLN A 330 -41.81 -27.19 -18.80
N ALA A 331 -41.86 -28.52 -18.73
CA ALA A 331 -41.71 -29.39 -19.91
C ALA A 331 -42.80 -29.18 -20.98
N LYS A 332 -44.01 -28.76 -20.59
CA LYS A 332 -45.07 -28.42 -21.55
C LYS A 332 -44.88 -27.03 -22.17
N GLU A 333 -44.32 -26.09 -21.42
CA GLU A 333 -43.96 -24.75 -21.93
C GLU A 333 -42.83 -24.87 -22.96
N ASP A 334 -41.77 -25.62 -22.65
CA ASP A 334 -40.65 -25.87 -23.57
C ASP A 334 -41.09 -26.57 -24.87
N GLN A 335 -41.97 -27.59 -24.77
CA GLN A 335 -42.55 -28.26 -25.96
C GLN A 335 -43.46 -27.34 -26.79
N GLY A 336 -44.10 -26.35 -26.15
CA GLY A 336 -44.92 -25.36 -26.83
C GLY A 336 -44.07 -24.36 -27.61
N ASP A 337 -42.96 -23.90 -27.03
CA ASP A 337 -42.02 -22.99 -27.69
C ASP A 337 -41.31 -23.69 -28.86
N ASP A 338 -40.87 -24.93 -28.71
CA ASP A 338 -40.29 -25.73 -29.81
C ASP A 338 -41.30 -25.93 -30.97
N ALA A 339 -42.59 -26.13 -30.66
CA ALA A 339 -43.63 -26.29 -31.68
C ALA A 339 -43.96 -24.97 -32.40
N VAL A 340 -43.84 -23.82 -31.74
CA VAL A 340 -44.02 -22.48 -32.33
C VAL A 340 -42.81 -22.10 -33.19
N GLU A 341 -41.59 -22.44 -32.78
CA GLU A 341 -40.36 -22.18 -33.53
C GLU A 341 -40.34 -22.97 -34.85
N VAL A 342 -40.76 -24.24 -34.83
CA VAL A 342 -40.86 -25.11 -36.03
C VAL A 342 -41.94 -24.64 -37.02
N VAL A 343 -43.02 -24.02 -36.55
CA VAL A 343 -44.06 -23.44 -37.43
C VAL A 343 -43.61 -22.10 -38.03
N SER A 344 -42.73 -21.35 -37.36
CA SER A 344 -42.20 -20.07 -37.86
C SER A 344 -41.01 -20.20 -38.83
N GLY A 345 -40.26 -21.30 -38.79
CA GLY A 345 -39.11 -21.56 -39.65
C GLY A 345 -39.41 -22.35 -40.94
N GLY A 346 -40.69 -22.63 -41.22
CA GLY A 346 -41.13 -23.46 -42.36
C GLY A 346 -41.64 -22.70 -43.59
N ASP A 347 -41.60 -21.36 -43.58
CA ASP A 347 -42.22 -20.50 -44.62
C ASP A 347 -41.22 -19.65 -45.45
N ASP A 348 -39.91 -19.98 -45.44
CA ASP A 348 -38.90 -19.38 -46.32
C ASP A 348 -38.37 -20.34 -47.40
#